data_AF-A0A3N5US52-F1
#
_entry.id   AF-A0A3N5US52-F1
#
_cell.length_a   1.000
_cell.length_b   1.000
_cell.length_c   1.000
_cell.angle_alpha   90.00
_cell.angle_beta   90.00
_cell.angle_gamma   90.00
#
_symmetry.space_group_name_H-M   'P 1'
#
loop_
_entity.id
_entity.type
_entity.pdbx_description
1 polymer ?
#
loop_
_entity_poly.entity_id
_entity_poly.type
_entity_poly.pdbx_seq_one_letter_code
_entity_poly.pdbx_strand_id
1 'polypeptide(L)'
;MEDAIHEMLANPNLKAQFYDHPVIRGLTSKKRKEPSRIPGWFYRYPILRGFTKEKRELPSYIPSQQFSLALFDLAMTAGTESSLIQQGILKIRDDLKRDAKQPIEQAIIVELNLLVELARSAAATEAGTAITNKGLALLKTELKKFAKQRPEFEELVDSTLKEAAHLKDEIDEVLKKQPKTADSALSQVRRGIAALSVISPEVNQALNALLLNVEEYVTQGETQLAKARQNVEKWFDDSMDRVSGVFKRYAQMMALIIGFIVALLLNVDSVNLTIYLWREPSVRQALAENASNFELTQAQLEANPEQAMQDFRKQFVGLNLPIGWVIDESKGAAFSDKDCQLFPAIGQTFGIPVFASNKCLAPSQSNNQSNIALKFIGIFLTALAARQGAPFWFDVLKRFVNLRSTGANPDEKAGK
;
A
#
# COMPACT_ATOMS: atom_id res chain seq x y z
N MET A 1 -6.55 20.34 8.24
CA MET A 1 -6.68 19.89 6.83
C MET A 1 -6.00 18.54 6.60
N GLU A 2 -4.85 18.25 7.21
CA GLU A 2 -4.16 16.95 7.07
C GLU A 2 -4.98 15.78 7.63
N ASP A 3 -5.64 15.98 8.78
CA ASP A 3 -6.49 14.98 9.42
C ASP A 3 -7.79 14.73 8.65
N ALA A 4 -8.22 15.64 7.79
CA ALA A 4 -9.55 15.57 7.16
C ALA A 4 -9.70 14.39 6.18
N ILE A 5 -8.67 13.99 5.43
CA ILE A 5 -8.74 12.78 4.59
C ILE A 5 -8.76 11.53 5.46
N HIS A 6 -7.93 11.51 6.51
CA HIS A 6 -7.87 10.38 7.43
C HIS A 6 -9.21 10.21 8.18
N GLU A 7 -9.80 11.30 8.66
CA GLU A 7 -11.09 11.37 9.35
C GLU A 7 -12.25 11.04 8.40
N MET A 8 -12.23 11.55 7.16
CA MET A 8 -13.19 11.16 6.12
C MET A 8 -13.19 9.65 5.90
N LEU A 9 -12.01 9.03 5.85
CA LEU A 9 -11.84 7.59 5.69
C LEU A 9 -12.01 6.80 6.99
N ALA A 10 -12.12 7.49 8.14
CA ALA A 10 -12.40 6.91 9.44
C ALA A 10 -13.91 6.84 9.73
N ASN A 11 -14.71 7.78 9.21
CA ASN A 11 -16.16 7.74 9.34
C ASN A 11 -16.75 6.55 8.55
N PRO A 12 -17.34 5.54 9.21
CA PRO A 12 -17.77 4.31 8.56
C PRO A 12 -18.88 4.54 7.53
N ASN A 13 -19.79 5.49 7.79
CA ASN A 13 -20.96 5.73 6.95
C ASN A 13 -20.56 6.37 5.61
N LEU A 14 -19.71 7.40 5.65
CA LEU A 14 -19.24 8.10 4.46
C LEU A 14 -18.22 7.26 3.68
N LYS A 15 -17.34 6.55 4.39
CA LYS A 15 -16.35 5.64 3.80
C LYS A 15 -16.99 4.58 2.91
N ALA A 16 -18.04 3.93 3.40
CA ALA A 16 -18.73 2.88 2.65
C ALA A 16 -19.32 3.42 1.35
N GLN A 17 -20.00 4.58 1.41
CA GLN A 17 -20.53 5.24 0.21
C GLN A 17 -19.44 5.65 -0.77
N PHE A 18 -18.34 6.20 -0.26
CA PHE A 18 -17.23 6.67 -1.09
C PHE A 18 -16.58 5.52 -1.87
N TYR A 19 -16.28 4.40 -1.21
CA TYR A 19 -15.66 3.25 -1.87
C TYR A 19 -16.63 2.44 -2.73
N ASP A 20 -17.93 2.46 -2.41
CA ASP A 20 -18.95 1.81 -3.25
C ASP A 20 -19.30 2.63 -4.50
N HIS A 21 -18.90 3.92 -4.53
CA HIS A 21 -19.11 4.79 -5.68
C HIS A 21 -18.55 4.17 -6.96
N PRO A 22 -19.27 4.14 -8.10
CA PRO A 22 -18.86 3.38 -9.28
C PRO A 22 -17.49 3.76 -9.85
N VAL A 23 -17.11 5.05 -9.78
CA VAL A 23 -15.79 5.49 -10.25
C VAL A 23 -14.65 4.98 -9.38
N ILE A 24 -14.90 4.75 -8.08
CA ILE A 24 -13.91 4.22 -7.13
C ILE A 24 -13.95 2.70 -7.13
N ARG A 25 -15.14 2.11 -7.09
CA ARG A 25 -15.34 0.66 -7.21
C ARG A 25 -14.77 0.12 -8.51
N GLY A 26 -14.85 0.86 -9.61
CA GLY A 26 -14.26 0.52 -10.90
C GLY A 26 -12.73 0.39 -10.89
N LEU A 27 -12.04 1.05 -9.94
CA LEU A 27 -10.60 0.92 -9.77
C LEU A 27 -10.19 -0.38 -9.07
N THR A 28 -11.13 -1.06 -8.40
CA THR A 28 -10.85 -2.34 -7.78
C THR A 28 -10.67 -3.36 -8.89
N SER A 29 -9.42 -3.74 -9.17
CA SER A 29 -9.17 -4.85 -10.07
C SER A 29 -9.81 -6.09 -9.42
N LYS A 30 -10.90 -6.60 -9.99
CA LYS A 30 -11.26 -8.02 -9.82
C LYS A 30 -10.16 -8.83 -10.50
N LYS A 31 -8.97 -8.91 -9.89
CA LYS A 31 -8.01 -9.92 -10.30
C LYS A 31 -8.74 -11.25 -10.12
N ARG A 32 -8.89 -11.98 -11.23
CA ARG A 32 -9.18 -13.41 -11.17
C ARG A 32 -8.26 -13.96 -10.09
N LYS A 33 -8.80 -14.76 -9.15
CA LYS A 33 -7.97 -15.56 -8.25
C LYS A 33 -7.09 -16.46 -9.13
N GLU A 34 -5.95 -15.97 -9.57
CA GLU A 34 -4.94 -16.81 -10.17
C GLU A 34 -4.45 -17.71 -9.03
N PRO A 35 -4.48 -19.04 -9.19
CA PRO A 35 -3.93 -19.91 -8.17
C PRO A 35 -2.46 -19.56 -8.02
N SER A 36 -2.07 -19.01 -6.87
CA SER A 36 -0.66 -18.75 -6.57
C SER A 36 0.09 -20.05 -6.73
N ARG A 37 1.09 -20.09 -7.62
CA ARG A 37 2.00 -21.25 -7.81
C ARG A 37 2.80 -21.62 -6.54
N ILE A 38 2.68 -20.83 -5.48
CA ILE A 38 3.39 -20.99 -4.21
C ILE A 38 2.49 -21.70 -3.19
N PRO A 39 2.98 -22.75 -2.50
CA PRO A 39 2.19 -23.51 -1.51
C PRO A 39 1.64 -22.66 -0.35
N GLY A 40 0.39 -22.88 0.04
CA GLY A 40 -0.31 -22.08 1.05
C GLY A 40 0.30 -22.07 2.47
N TRP A 41 1.22 -22.99 2.79
CA TRP A 41 1.95 -22.97 4.06
C TRP A 41 2.96 -21.81 4.15
N PHE A 42 3.49 -21.34 3.01
CA PHE A 42 4.47 -20.26 2.91
C PHE A 42 3.91 -18.92 3.44
N TYR A 43 2.59 -18.80 3.49
CA TYR A 43 1.84 -17.60 3.81
C TYR A 43 1.31 -17.55 5.24
N ARG A 44 1.63 -18.54 6.08
CA ARG A 44 1.20 -18.61 7.48
C ARG A 44 2.01 -17.72 8.43
N TYR A 45 3.14 -17.18 7.98
CA TYR A 45 4.01 -16.34 8.81
C TYR A 45 3.50 -14.90 8.93
N PRO A 46 3.49 -14.28 10.13
CA PRO A 46 2.99 -12.92 10.35
C PRO A 46 3.61 -11.87 9.44
N ILE A 47 4.91 -12.02 9.13
CA ILE A 47 5.66 -11.11 8.26
C ILE A 47 5.28 -11.23 6.77
N LEU A 48 4.80 -12.40 6.34
CA LEU A 48 4.44 -12.69 4.94
C LEU A 48 2.92 -12.58 4.71
N ARG A 49 2.14 -12.42 5.78
CA ARG A 49 0.68 -12.24 5.75
C ARG A 49 0.26 -11.00 4.96
N GLY A 50 1.11 -9.97 4.92
CA GLY A 50 0.92 -8.76 4.11
C GLY A 50 1.01 -9.00 2.60
N PHE A 51 1.67 -10.10 2.18
CA PHE A 51 1.76 -10.48 0.77
C PHE A 51 0.59 -11.37 0.32
N THR A 52 -0.19 -11.96 1.25
CA THR A 52 -0.97 -13.19 0.96
C THR A 52 -2.35 -13.35 1.56
N LYS A 53 -3.08 -12.24 1.62
CA LYS A 53 -4.54 -12.34 1.49
C LYS A 53 -5.01 -11.24 0.57
N GLU A 54 -5.25 -11.56 -0.69
CA GLU A 54 -6.17 -10.78 -1.52
C GLU A 54 -7.56 -10.81 -0.86
N LYS A 55 -7.77 -9.86 0.03
CA LYS A 55 -9.04 -9.15 0.21
C LYS A 55 -8.75 -7.66 0.05
N ARG A 56 -8.18 -7.26 -1.09
CA ARG A 56 -8.23 -5.85 -1.49
C ARG A 56 -9.58 -5.62 -2.14
N GLU A 57 -10.60 -5.46 -1.30
CA GLU A 57 -11.90 -4.90 -1.72
C GLU A 57 -11.78 -3.40 -2.03
N LEU A 58 -10.60 -2.80 -1.81
CA LEU A 58 -10.28 -1.39 -2.04
C LEU A 58 -9.19 -1.24 -3.12
N PRO A 59 -9.20 -0.15 -3.90
CA PRO A 59 -8.21 0.08 -4.94
C PRO A 59 -6.81 0.30 -4.34
N SER A 60 -5.77 -0.06 -5.12
CA SER A 60 -4.38 0.14 -4.69
C SER A 60 -3.95 1.61 -4.79
N TYR A 61 -4.60 2.38 -5.65
CA TYR A 61 -4.40 3.81 -5.85
C TYR A 61 -5.70 4.43 -6.37
N ILE A 62 -6.01 5.66 -5.97
CA ILE A 62 -7.14 6.44 -6.48
C ILE A 62 -6.58 7.70 -7.14
N PRO A 63 -6.81 7.93 -8.45
CA PRO A 63 -6.44 9.19 -9.10
C PRO A 63 -7.20 10.37 -8.50
N SER A 64 -6.54 11.54 -8.35
CA SER A 64 -7.15 12.75 -7.78
C SER A 64 -8.44 13.16 -8.49
N GLN A 65 -8.49 13.05 -9.82
CA GLN A 65 -9.70 13.32 -10.61
C GLN A 65 -10.89 12.43 -10.20
N GLN A 66 -10.66 11.13 -10.00
CA GLN A 66 -11.73 10.20 -9.62
C GLN A 66 -12.13 10.38 -8.16
N PHE A 67 -11.18 10.68 -7.29
CA PHE A 67 -11.43 11.05 -5.90
C PHE A 67 -12.32 12.30 -5.82
N SER A 68 -11.93 13.38 -6.53
CA SER A 68 -12.66 14.64 -6.56
C SER A 68 -14.08 14.43 -7.12
N LEU A 69 -14.22 13.74 -8.25
CA LEU A 69 -15.53 13.44 -8.84
C LEU A 69 -16.44 12.70 -7.85
N ALA A 70 -15.95 11.62 -7.23
CA ALA A 70 -16.74 10.88 -6.23
C ALA A 70 -17.12 11.78 -5.04
N LEU A 71 -16.19 12.57 -4.52
CA LEU A 71 -16.44 13.44 -3.37
C LEU A 71 -17.49 14.52 -3.67
N PHE A 72 -17.45 15.12 -4.87
CA PHE A 72 -18.47 16.08 -5.29
C PHE A 72 -19.85 15.43 -5.48
N ASP A 73 -19.91 14.23 -6.06
CA ASP A 73 -21.18 13.49 -6.22
C ASP A 73 -21.79 13.14 -4.84
N LEU A 74 -20.95 12.72 -3.89
CA LEU A 74 -21.37 12.48 -2.51
C LEU A 74 -21.87 13.78 -1.85
N ALA A 75 -21.14 14.89 -1.99
CA ALA A 75 -21.55 16.17 -1.43
C ALA A 75 -22.89 16.64 -2.02
N MET A 76 -23.08 16.53 -3.34
CA MET A 76 -24.30 16.92 -4.04
C MET A 76 -25.54 16.12 -3.57
N THR A 77 -25.34 14.87 -3.16
CA THR A 77 -26.42 13.97 -2.73
C THR A 77 -26.56 13.87 -1.21
N ALA A 78 -25.64 14.45 -0.44
CA ALA A 78 -25.59 14.33 1.02
C ALA A 78 -26.87 14.81 1.73
N GLY A 79 -27.58 15.78 1.15
CA GLY A 79 -28.82 16.31 1.72
C GLY A 79 -30.08 15.51 1.41
N THR A 80 -29.97 14.38 0.71
CA THR A 80 -31.12 13.58 0.25
C THR A 80 -31.42 12.45 1.23
N GLU A 81 -32.70 12.17 1.47
CA GLU A 81 -33.09 11.05 2.34
C GLU A 81 -32.65 9.73 1.70
N SER A 82 -32.69 9.65 0.36
CA SER A 82 -32.24 8.47 -0.38
C SER A 82 -30.76 8.14 -0.14
N SER A 83 -29.87 9.15 -0.03
CA SER A 83 -28.46 8.93 0.29
C SER A 83 -28.28 8.43 1.73
N LEU A 84 -29.04 8.95 2.68
CA LEU A 84 -29.00 8.49 4.07
C LEU A 84 -29.47 7.03 4.20
N ILE A 85 -30.54 6.66 3.48
CA ILE A 85 -31.00 5.27 3.39
C ILE A 85 -29.91 4.39 2.78
N GLN A 86 -29.20 4.86 1.74
CA GLN A 86 -28.07 4.14 1.15
C GLN A 86 -27.00 3.80 2.19
N GLN A 87 -26.68 4.71 3.12
CA GLN A 87 -25.69 4.47 4.19
C GLN A 87 -26.11 3.29 5.09
N GLY A 88 -27.38 3.25 5.51
CA GLY A 88 -27.87 2.16 6.34
C GLY A 88 -27.90 0.82 5.61
N ILE A 89 -28.28 0.80 4.32
CA ILE A 89 -28.21 -0.43 3.51
C ILE A 89 -26.76 -0.93 3.37
N LEU A 90 -25.81 -0.01 3.15
CA LEU A 90 -24.38 -0.34 3.08
C LEU A 90 -23.87 -0.93 4.40
N LYS A 91 -24.29 -0.36 5.54
CA LYS A 91 -23.95 -0.87 6.87
C LYS A 91 -24.46 -2.30 7.07
N ILE A 92 -25.74 -2.56 6.77
CA ILE A 92 -26.34 -3.91 6.83
C ILE A 92 -25.55 -4.89 5.96
N ARG A 93 -25.23 -4.49 4.73
CA ARG A 93 -24.47 -5.31 3.78
C ARG A 93 -23.06 -5.63 4.28
N ASP A 94 -22.36 -4.63 4.81
CA ASP A 94 -20.96 -4.77 5.20
C ASP A 94 -20.82 -5.57 6.51
N ASP A 95 -21.78 -5.43 7.44
CA ASP A 95 -21.92 -6.31 8.60
C ASP A 95 -22.17 -7.76 8.16
N LEU A 96 -23.07 -7.99 7.20
CA LEU A 96 -23.30 -9.33 6.66
C LEU A 96 -22.05 -9.91 5.97
N LYS A 97 -21.32 -9.12 5.18
CA LYS A 97 -20.06 -9.56 4.53
C LYS A 97 -18.98 -9.98 5.53
N ARG A 98 -18.94 -9.34 6.69
CA ARG A 98 -17.96 -9.67 7.75
C ARG A 98 -18.21 -11.06 8.31
N ASP A 99 -19.47 -11.42 8.49
CA ASP A 99 -19.89 -12.66 9.14
C ASP A 99 -20.18 -13.79 8.14
N ALA A 100 -20.28 -13.45 6.84
CA ALA A 100 -20.69 -14.39 5.81
C ALA A 100 -19.71 -15.56 5.62
N LYS A 101 -20.20 -16.77 5.91
CA LYS A 101 -19.51 -18.06 5.68
C LYS A 101 -20.23 -18.95 4.66
N GLN A 102 -21.49 -18.65 4.33
CA GLN A 102 -22.39 -19.50 3.55
C GLN A 102 -22.80 -18.86 2.21
N PRO A 103 -23.16 -19.67 1.20
CA PRO A 103 -23.60 -19.16 -0.12
C PRO A 103 -24.92 -18.37 -0.07
N ILE A 104 -25.80 -18.66 0.90
CA ILE A 104 -27.08 -17.96 1.07
C ILE A 104 -26.86 -16.48 1.39
N GLU A 105 -25.86 -16.17 2.20
CA GLU A 105 -25.50 -14.78 2.56
C GLU A 105 -24.99 -13.99 1.35
N GLN A 106 -24.40 -14.66 0.35
CA GLN A 106 -23.97 -14.01 -0.89
C GLN A 106 -25.14 -13.54 -1.76
N ALA A 107 -26.24 -14.30 -1.80
CA ALA A 107 -27.44 -13.90 -2.54
C ALA A 107 -28.07 -12.64 -1.92
N ILE A 108 -28.09 -12.57 -0.58
CA ILE A 108 -28.57 -11.40 0.17
C ILE A 108 -27.70 -10.18 -0.15
N ILE A 109 -26.37 -10.34 -0.17
CA ILE A 109 -25.43 -9.26 -0.52
C ILE A 109 -25.71 -8.73 -1.94
N VAL A 110 -26.04 -9.59 -2.91
CA VAL A 110 -26.39 -9.17 -4.27
C VAL A 110 -27.66 -8.33 -4.29
N GLU A 111 -28.69 -8.74 -3.55
CA GLU A 111 -29.94 -7.99 -3.43
C GLU A 111 -29.75 -6.63 -2.74
N LEU A 112 -28.97 -6.60 -1.65
CA LEU A 112 -28.59 -5.35 -0.98
C LEU A 112 -27.82 -4.42 -1.93
N ASN A 113 -26.93 -4.94 -2.79
CA ASN A 113 -26.25 -4.10 -3.79
C ASN A 113 -27.21 -3.48 -4.80
N LEU A 114 -28.28 -4.18 -5.20
CA LEU A 114 -29.31 -3.61 -6.07
C LEU A 114 -30.07 -2.48 -5.38
N LEU A 115 -30.39 -2.65 -4.09
CA LEU A 115 -31.03 -1.61 -3.29
C LEU A 115 -30.11 -0.40 -3.08
N VAL A 116 -28.80 -0.59 -2.92
CA VAL A 116 -27.81 0.49 -2.87
C VAL A 116 -27.77 1.28 -4.18
N GLU A 117 -27.75 0.61 -5.34
CA GLU A 117 -27.78 1.31 -6.63
C GLU A 117 -29.11 2.05 -6.87
N LEU A 118 -30.24 1.45 -6.44
CA LEU A 118 -31.54 2.12 -6.45
C LEU A 118 -31.51 3.38 -5.57
N ALA A 119 -30.98 3.28 -4.35
CA ALA A 119 -30.86 4.41 -3.43
C ALA A 119 -29.99 5.54 -4.00
N ARG A 120 -28.86 5.18 -4.63
CA ARG A 120 -27.97 6.12 -5.32
C ARG A 120 -28.69 6.84 -6.46
N SER A 121 -29.44 6.08 -7.28
CA SER A 121 -30.20 6.65 -8.38
C SER A 121 -31.31 7.59 -7.88
N ALA A 122 -32.00 7.21 -6.80
CA ALA A 122 -33.03 8.04 -6.16
C ALA A 122 -32.42 9.33 -5.58
N ALA A 123 -31.25 9.24 -4.94
CA ALA A 123 -30.52 10.40 -4.41
C ALA A 123 -30.15 11.40 -5.51
N ALA A 124 -29.65 10.91 -6.66
CA ALA A 124 -29.33 11.78 -7.79
C ALA A 124 -30.58 12.49 -8.34
N THR A 125 -31.74 11.82 -8.35
CA THR A 125 -33.01 12.43 -8.79
C THR A 125 -33.57 13.43 -7.77
N GLU A 126 -33.46 13.13 -6.48
CA GLU A 126 -33.91 13.98 -5.37
C GLU A 126 -33.09 15.28 -5.29
N ALA A 127 -31.80 15.20 -5.60
CA ALA A 127 -30.91 16.37 -5.66
C ALA A 127 -31.18 17.28 -6.88
N GLY A 128 -31.80 16.77 -7.95
CA GLY A 128 -31.83 17.41 -9.27
C GLY A 128 -32.98 18.39 -9.55
N THR A 129 -34.23 18.11 -9.15
CA THR A 129 -35.38 18.99 -9.45
C THR A 129 -36.61 18.71 -8.57
N ALA A 130 -37.50 19.69 -8.45
CA ALA A 130 -38.77 19.65 -7.71
C ALA A 130 -39.82 18.61 -8.18
N ILE A 131 -39.47 17.67 -9.06
CA ILE A 131 -40.36 16.57 -9.47
C ILE A 131 -39.53 15.29 -9.66
N THR A 132 -39.41 14.50 -8.60
CA THR A 132 -39.92 13.11 -8.54
C THR A 132 -39.58 12.46 -7.20
N ASN A 133 -40.38 12.75 -6.15
CA ASN A 133 -40.43 11.97 -4.90
C ASN A 133 -40.75 10.47 -5.11
N LYS A 134 -40.97 10.05 -6.36
CA LYS A 134 -41.22 8.68 -6.78
C LYS A 134 -40.01 7.76 -6.55
N GLY A 135 -38.78 8.26 -6.72
CA GLY A 135 -37.56 7.46 -6.51
C GLY A 135 -37.42 7.01 -5.05
N LEU A 136 -37.54 7.95 -4.12
CA LEU A 136 -37.54 7.71 -2.68
C LEU A 136 -38.71 6.80 -2.26
N ALA A 137 -39.91 7.04 -2.78
CA ALA A 137 -41.08 6.21 -2.48
C ALA A 137 -40.90 4.76 -2.97
N LEU A 138 -40.33 4.57 -4.16
CA LEU A 138 -40.00 3.25 -4.70
C LEU A 138 -38.93 2.57 -3.84
N LEU A 139 -37.86 3.28 -3.48
CA LEU A 139 -36.80 2.77 -2.61
C LEU A 139 -37.36 2.28 -1.27
N LYS A 140 -38.18 3.10 -0.59
CA LYS A 140 -38.84 2.71 0.66
C LYS A 140 -39.73 1.49 0.49
N THR A 141 -40.41 1.37 -0.66
CA THR A 141 -41.30 0.24 -0.95
C THR A 141 -40.51 -1.05 -1.16
N GLU A 142 -39.46 -1.04 -1.99
CA GLU A 142 -38.62 -2.22 -2.23
C GLU A 142 -37.83 -2.61 -0.97
N LEU A 143 -37.36 -1.64 -0.18
CA LEU A 143 -36.67 -1.93 1.08
C LEU A 143 -37.61 -2.59 2.12
N LYS A 144 -38.86 -2.13 2.22
CA LYS A 144 -39.87 -2.78 3.06
C LYS A 144 -40.26 -4.16 2.55
N LYS A 145 -40.29 -4.36 1.24
CA LYS A 145 -40.54 -5.67 0.63
C LYS A 145 -39.39 -6.64 0.93
N PHE A 146 -38.14 -6.19 0.88
CA PHE A 146 -36.97 -6.94 1.32
C PHE A 146 -37.10 -7.37 2.79
N ALA A 147 -37.44 -6.43 3.69
CA ALA A 147 -37.68 -6.72 5.11
C ALA A 147 -38.79 -7.75 5.33
N LYS A 148 -39.91 -7.65 4.60
CA LYS A 148 -41.02 -8.61 4.70
C LYS A 148 -40.64 -10.02 4.24
N GLN A 149 -39.78 -10.13 3.24
CA GLN A 149 -39.30 -11.43 2.76
C GLN A 149 -38.30 -12.05 3.74
N ARG A 150 -37.65 -11.24 4.59
CA ARG A 150 -36.62 -11.66 5.53
C ARG A 150 -36.80 -10.98 6.89
N PRO A 151 -37.61 -11.56 7.79
CA PRO A 151 -37.90 -10.99 9.10
C PRO A 151 -36.65 -10.67 9.95
N GLU A 152 -35.55 -11.40 9.71
CA GLU A 152 -34.24 -11.15 10.35
C GLU A 152 -33.65 -9.75 10.11
N PHE A 153 -34.05 -9.05 9.04
CA PHE A 153 -33.61 -7.69 8.73
C PHE A 153 -34.68 -6.63 9.02
N GLU A 154 -35.86 -7.00 9.49
CA GLU A 154 -36.99 -6.07 9.66
C GLU A 154 -36.66 -4.94 10.64
N GLU A 155 -36.11 -5.28 11.81
CA GLU A 155 -35.69 -4.30 12.81
C GLU A 155 -34.58 -3.37 12.29
N LEU A 156 -33.60 -3.92 11.55
CA LEU A 156 -32.48 -3.16 10.98
C LEU A 156 -32.95 -2.20 9.89
N VAL A 157 -33.88 -2.63 9.04
CA VAL A 157 -34.47 -1.79 7.99
C VAL A 157 -35.32 -0.67 8.58
N ASP A 158 -36.16 -0.98 9.56
CA ASP A 158 -36.98 0.03 10.21
C ASP A 158 -36.14 1.05 10.98
N SER A 159 -35.08 0.60 11.65
CA SER A 159 -34.08 1.49 12.28
C SER A 159 -33.42 2.39 11.23
N THR A 160 -32.99 1.83 10.10
CA THR A 160 -32.36 2.57 9.01
C THR A 160 -33.28 3.67 8.47
N LEU A 161 -34.55 3.35 8.23
CA LEU A 161 -35.53 4.31 7.70
C LEU A 161 -35.81 5.45 8.71
N LYS A 162 -35.89 5.13 10.01
CA LYS A 162 -36.09 6.13 11.07
C LYS A 162 -34.89 7.04 11.23
N GLU A 163 -33.68 6.46 11.26
CA GLU A 163 -32.42 7.22 11.37
C GLU A 163 -32.23 8.15 10.16
N ALA A 164 -32.50 7.67 8.95
CA ALA A 164 -32.43 8.49 7.74
C ALA A 164 -33.43 9.66 7.75
N ALA A 165 -34.67 9.44 8.21
CA ALA A 165 -35.65 10.50 8.33
C ALA A 165 -35.24 11.56 9.37
N HIS A 166 -34.75 11.12 10.53
CA HIS A 166 -34.27 12.03 11.58
C HIS A 166 -33.09 12.89 11.11
N LEU A 167 -32.09 12.27 10.49
CA LEU A 167 -30.94 12.99 9.92
C LEU A 167 -31.36 13.96 8.82
N LYS A 168 -32.38 13.60 8.02
CA LYS A 168 -32.94 14.48 6.98
C LYS A 168 -33.56 15.73 7.59
N ASP A 169 -34.29 15.60 8.70
CA ASP A 169 -34.89 16.74 9.39
C ASP A 169 -33.82 17.69 9.95
N GLU A 170 -32.76 17.16 10.56
CA GLU A 170 -31.62 17.95 11.03
C GLU A 170 -30.92 18.70 9.88
N ILE A 171 -30.70 18.02 8.76
CA ILE A 171 -30.11 18.62 7.56
C ILE A 171 -31.01 19.75 7.03
N ASP A 172 -32.33 19.54 6.96
CA ASP A 172 -33.26 20.58 6.49
C ASP A 172 -33.24 21.82 7.38
N GLU A 173 -33.09 21.66 8.70
CA GLU A 173 -32.91 22.77 9.63
C GLU A 173 -31.59 23.54 9.37
N VAL A 174 -30.51 22.84 9.04
CA VAL A 174 -29.24 23.48 8.63
C VAL A 174 -29.39 24.21 7.30
N LEU A 175 -30.06 23.59 6.32
CA LEU A 175 -30.25 24.16 4.99
C LEU A 175 -31.17 25.39 4.98
N LYS A 176 -32.14 25.47 5.91
CA LYS A 176 -32.98 26.68 6.10
C LYS A 176 -32.17 27.92 6.46
N LYS A 177 -31.03 27.75 7.14
CA LYS A 177 -30.13 28.85 7.55
C LYS A 177 -29.20 29.31 6.42
N GLN A 178 -29.10 28.54 5.33
CA GLN A 178 -28.25 28.89 4.20
C GLN A 178 -28.96 29.92 3.30
N PRO A 179 -28.22 30.92 2.77
CA PRO A 179 -28.81 31.88 1.85
C PRO A 179 -29.26 31.17 0.57
N LYS A 180 -30.52 31.42 0.16
CA LYS A 180 -31.04 31.02 -1.15
C LYS A 180 -30.46 31.94 -2.24
N THR A 181 -29.15 31.93 -2.43
CA THR A 181 -28.50 32.67 -3.52
C THR A 181 -28.78 32.02 -4.86
N ALA A 182 -28.69 32.82 -5.93
CA ALA A 182 -29.05 32.47 -7.31
C ALA A 182 -28.55 31.08 -7.74
N ASP A 183 -29.39 30.36 -8.52
CA ASP A 183 -29.23 28.99 -8.99
C ASP A 183 -27.93 28.75 -9.80
N SER A 184 -26.80 28.74 -9.10
CA SER A 184 -25.51 28.34 -9.66
C SER A 184 -25.19 26.91 -9.22
N ALA A 185 -24.50 26.14 -10.07
CA ALA A 185 -24.02 24.81 -9.71
C ALA A 185 -23.15 24.83 -8.43
N LEU A 186 -22.39 25.92 -8.22
CA LEU A 186 -21.59 26.11 -7.01
C LEU A 186 -22.46 26.27 -5.75
N SER A 187 -23.62 26.96 -5.85
CA SER A 187 -24.57 27.08 -4.74
C SER A 187 -25.18 25.75 -4.33
N GLN A 188 -25.42 24.85 -5.30
CA GLN A 188 -25.90 23.48 -5.03
C GLN A 188 -24.84 22.66 -4.31
N VAL A 189 -23.58 22.74 -4.76
CA VAL A 189 -22.45 22.10 -4.08
C VAL A 189 -22.28 22.63 -2.65
N ARG A 190 -22.35 23.95 -2.43
CA ARG A 190 -22.25 24.53 -1.08
C ARG A 190 -23.38 24.07 -0.16
N ARG A 191 -24.62 23.95 -0.67
CA ARG A 191 -25.75 23.37 0.08
C ARG A 191 -25.49 21.90 0.42
N GLY A 192 -25.00 21.11 -0.54
CA GLY A 192 -24.60 19.73 -0.31
C GLY A 192 -23.52 19.56 0.75
N ILE A 193 -22.49 20.42 0.71
CA ILE A 193 -21.44 20.47 1.73
C ILE A 193 -22.04 20.87 3.09
N ALA A 194 -22.95 21.84 3.14
CA ALA A 194 -23.63 22.21 4.39
C ALA A 194 -24.39 21.03 5.01
N ALA A 195 -25.02 20.17 4.19
CA ALA A 195 -25.66 18.95 4.67
C ALA A 195 -24.66 17.95 5.27
N LEU A 196 -23.42 17.90 4.78
CA LEU A 196 -22.36 17.10 5.38
C LEU A 196 -22.01 17.53 6.80
N SER A 197 -22.40 18.73 7.27
CA SER A 197 -22.11 19.13 8.66
C SER A 197 -22.78 18.22 9.71
N VAL A 198 -23.88 17.57 9.34
CA VAL A 198 -24.61 16.60 10.18
C VAL A 198 -23.97 15.21 10.12
N ILE A 199 -23.44 14.82 8.94
CA ILE A 199 -22.93 13.46 8.68
C ILE A 199 -21.43 13.33 9.01
N SER A 200 -20.64 14.33 8.60
CA SER A 200 -19.20 14.43 8.84
C SER A 200 -18.78 15.92 8.91
N PRO A 201 -18.72 16.48 10.13
CA PRO A 201 -18.30 17.86 10.35
C PRO A 201 -16.91 18.19 9.76
N GLU A 202 -15.99 17.24 9.78
CA GLU A 202 -14.59 17.41 9.37
C GLU A 202 -14.48 17.57 7.85
N VAL A 203 -15.23 16.76 7.10
CA VAL A 203 -15.31 16.84 5.64
C VAL A 203 -15.98 18.14 5.21
N ASN A 204 -17.04 18.55 5.92
CA ASN A 204 -17.67 19.84 5.72
C ASN A 204 -16.66 20.99 5.87
N GLN A 205 -15.88 21.01 6.95
CA GLN A 205 -14.88 22.05 7.20
C GLN A 205 -13.80 22.08 6.12
N ALA A 206 -13.27 20.92 5.74
CA ALA A 206 -12.25 20.82 4.71
C ALA A 206 -12.76 21.29 3.34
N LEU A 207 -13.94 20.83 2.93
CA LEU A 207 -14.54 21.23 1.66
C LEU A 207 -14.90 22.72 1.66
N ASN A 208 -15.46 23.25 2.75
CA ASN A 208 -15.72 24.69 2.86
C ASN A 208 -14.44 25.49 2.70
N ALA A 209 -13.34 25.11 3.37
CA ALA A 209 -12.05 25.78 3.23
C ALA A 209 -11.51 25.78 1.79
N LEU A 210 -11.69 24.68 1.06
CA LEU A 210 -11.25 24.54 -0.34
C LEU A 210 -12.11 25.34 -1.32
N LEU A 211 -13.35 25.63 -0.95
CA LEU A 211 -14.29 26.44 -1.74
C LEU A 211 -14.28 27.93 -1.38
N LEU A 212 -13.56 28.32 -0.31
CA LEU A 212 -13.37 29.72 0.02
C LEU A 212 -12.68 30.42 -1.15
N ASN A 213 -13.18 31.61 -1.49
CA ASN A 213 -12.61 32.51 -2.49
C ASN A 213 -12.53 31.91 -3.92
N VAL A 214 -13.17 30.77 -4.20
CA VAL A 214 -13.20 30.22 -5.57
C VAL A 214 -13.75 31.25 -6.56
N GLU A 215 -14.72 32.07 -6.14
CA GLU A 215 -15.31 33.15 -6.94
C GLU A 215 -14.31 34.27 -7.28
N GLU A 216 -13.33 34.52 -6.41
CA GLU A 216 -12.30 35.55 -6.59
C GLU A 216 -11.18 35.11 -7.54
N TYR A 217 -10.91 33.80 -7.61
CA TYR A 217 -9.81 33.22 -8.37
C TYR A 217 -10.22 32.61 -9.72
N VAL A 218 -11.45 32.82 -10.18
CA VAL A 218 -11.88 32.37 -11.51
C VAL A 218 -11.33 33.30 -12.58
N THR A 219 -10.43 32.79 -13.42
CA THR A 219 -9.96 33.50 -14.62
C THR A 219 -11.06 33.60 -15.68
N GLN A 220 -11.03 34.64 -16.50
CA GLN A 220 -12.02 34.84 -17.59
C GLN A 220 -12.12 33.59 -18.48
N GLY A 221 -13.29 32.93 -18.46
CA GLY A 221 -13.58 31.73 -19.27
C GLY A 221 -13.62 30.40 -18.51
N GLU A 222 -13.18 30.34 -17.25
CA GLU A 222 -13.30 29.12 -16.43
C GLU A 222 -14.62 29.06 -15.66
N THR A 223 -15.15 27.85 -15.44
CA THR A 223 -16.31 27.69 -14.56
C THR A 223 -15.84 27.59 -13.10
N GLN A 224 -16.54 28.27 -12.19
CA GLN A 224 -16.26 28.19 -10.74
C GLN A 224 -16.21 26.73 -10.24
N LEU A 225 -17.02 25.85 -10.81
CA LEU A 225 -17.06 24.43 -10.47
C LEU A 225 -15.79 23.68 -10.91
N ALA A 226 -15.24 24.00 -12.09
CA ALA A 226 -13.98 23.41 -12.53
C ALA A 226 -12.82 23.80 -11.60
N LYS A 227 -12.77 25.06 -11.18
CA LYS A 227 -11.74 25.53 -10.24
C LYS A 227 -11.89 24.91 -8.85
N ALA A 228 -13.11 24.81 -8.36
CA ALA A 228 -13.42 24.09 -7.12
C ALA A 228 -12.93 22.63 -7.16
N ARG A 229 -13.19 21.93 -8.27
CA ARG A 229 -12.72 20.55 -8.47
C ARG A 229 -11.19 20.47 -8.48
N GLN A 230 -10.52 21.38 -9.19
CA GLN A 230 -9.07 21.44 -9.24
C GLN A 230 -8.45 21.66 -7.85
N ASN A 231 -9.05 22.51 -7.01
CA ASN A 231 -8.57 22.74 -5.65
C ASN A 231 -8.63 21.46 -4.80
N VAL A 232 -9.70 20.68 -4.94
CA VAL A 232 -9.88 19.39 -4.23
C VAL A 232 -8.92 18.33 -4.77
N GLU A 233 -8.70 18.29 -6.08
CA GLU A 233 -7.70 17.41 -6.71
C GLU A 233 -6.30 17.72 -6.18
N LYS A 234 -5.91 19.00 -6.17
CA LYS A 234 -4.62 19.45 -5.65
C LYS A 234 -4.45 19.12 -4.17
N TRP A 235 -5.47 19.38 -3.36
CA TRP A 235 -5.45 19.05 -1.94
C TRP A 235 -5.27 17.54 -1.69
N PHE A 236 -5.91 16.70 -2.50
CA PHE A 236 -5.74 15.26 -2.44
C PHE A 236 -4.32 14.83 -2.84
N ASP A 237 -3.79 15.36 -3.95
CA ASP A 237 -2.42 15.06 -4.41
C ASP A 237 -1.38 15.49 -3.38
N ASP A 238 -1.46 16.72 -2.86
CA ASP A 238 -0.56 17.24 -1.83
C ASP A 238 -0.61 16.37 -0.55
N SER A 239 -1.80 15.84 -0.20
CA SER A 239 -1.97 14.93 0.93
C SER A 239 -1.38 13.54 0.66
N MET A 240 -1.57 13.00 -0.54
CA MET A 240 -1.03 11.70 -0.97
C MET A 240 0.49 11.72 -1.08
N ASP A 241 1.09 12.82 -1.52
CA ASP A 241 2.54 13.00 -1.55
C ASP A 241 3.15 12.93 -0.14
N ARG A 242 2.51 13.59 0.84
CA ARG A 242 2.97 13.53 2.23
C ARG A 242 2.85 12.13 2.82
N VAL A 243 1.71 11.45 2.62
CA VAL A 243 1.49 10.07 3.08
C VAL A 243 2.48 9.11 2.42
N SER A 244 2.72 9.25 1.13
CA SER A 244 3.71 8.46 0.38
C SER A 244 5.13 8.69 0.89
N GLY A 245 5.46 9.93 1.27
CA GLY A 245 6.74 10.27 1.90
C GLY A 245 6.93 9.61 3.27
N VAL A 246 5.90 9.57 4.13
CA VAL A 246 5.93 8.84 5.41
C VAL A 246 6.09 7.34 5.17
N PHE A 247 5.31 6.76 4.28
CA PHE A 247 5.40 5.33 3.92
C PHE A 247 6.81 4.98 3.39
N LYS A 248 7.38 5.79 2.50
CA LYS A 248 8.74 5.58 1.98
C LYS A 248 9.79 5.60 3.08
N ARG A 249 9.70 6.53 4.03
CA ARG A 249 10.63 6.60 5.18
C ARG A 249 10.52 5.36 6.06
N TYR A 250 9.30 4.92 6.35
CA TYR A 250 9.04 3.72 7.14
C TYR A 250 9.55 2.46 6.41
N ALA A 251 9.22 2.30 5.13
CA ALA A 251 9.66 1.18 4.30
C ALA A 251 11.19 1.10 4.20
N GLN A 252 11.86 2.24 4.02
CA GLN A 252 13.32 2.29 4.02
C GLN A 252 13.94 1.93 5.38
N MET A 253 13.33 2.37 6.48
CA MET A 253 13.80 2.00 7.83
C MET A 253 13.59 0.50 8.11
N MET A 254 12.45 -0.06 7.71
CA MET A 254 12.19 -1.49 7.78
C MET A 254 13.17 -2.28 6.93
N ALA A 255 13.45 -1.83 5.69
CA ALA A 255 14.45 -2.45 4.83
C ALA A 255 15.86 -2.40 5.44
N LEU A 256 16.22 -1.32 6.13
CA LEU A 256 17.48 -1.22 6.86
C LEU A 256 17.56 -2.24 8.01
N ILE A 257 16.50 -2.38 8.81
CA ILE A 257 16.45 -3.32 9.94
C ILE A 257 16.51 -4.75 9.43
N ILE A 258 15.70 -5.09 8.41
CA ILE A 258 15.70 -6.41 7.78
C ILE A 258 17.07 -6.70 7.17
N GLY A 259 17.64 -5.74 6.42
CA GLY A 259 18.97 -5.85 5.83
C GLY A 259 20.06 -6.04 6.88
N PHE A 260 19.98 -5.34 8.01
CA PHE A 260 20.90 -5.50 9.13
C PHE A 260 20.80 -6.89 9.77
N ILE A 261 19.58 -7.35 10.06
CA ILE A 261 19.35 -8.69 10.62
C ILE A 261 19.85 -9.77 9.66
N VAL A 262 19.52 -9.66 8.36
CA VAL A 262 19.97 -10.62 7.34
C VAL A 262 21.50 -10.59 7.20
N ALA A 263 22.12 -9.42 7.16
CA ALA A 263 23.58 -9.29 7.09
C ALA A 263 24.28 -9.87 8.33
N LEU A 264 23.70 -9.69 9.52
CA LEU A 264 24.21 -10.29 10.76
C LEU A 264 24.07 -11.81 10.74
N LEU A 265 22.89 -12.34 10.38
CA LEU A 265 22.62 -13.78 10.30
C LEU A 265 23.50 -14.47 9.26
N LEU A 266 23.73 -13.84 8.11
CA LEU A 266 24.58 -14.37 7.04
C LEU A 266 26.07 -14.00 7.22
N ASN A 267 26.43 -13.24 8.26
CA ASN A 267 27.78 -12.72 8.48
C ASN A 267 28.37 -12.08 7.20
N VAL A 268 27.57 -11.22 6.55
CA VAL A 268 27.98 -10.46 5.36
C VAL A 268 28.53 -9.11 5.82
N ASP A 269 29.83 -8.93 5.66
CA ASP A 269 30.55 -7.69 6.00
C ASP A 269 31.17 -7.11 4.73
N SER A 270 30.62 -5.97 4.26
CA SER A 270 31.11 -5.30 3.06
C SER A 270 32.53 -4.73 3.19
N VAL A 271 32.95 -4.30 4.39
CA VAL A 271 34.29 -3.73 4.62
C VAL A 271 35.34 -4.84 4.57
N ASN A 272 35.10 -5.94 5.29
CA ASN A 272 36.01 -7.08 5.29
C ASN A 272 36.12 -7.71 3.90
N LEU A 273 34.99 -7.86 3.20
CA LEU A 273 34.98 -8.37 1.81
C LEU A 273 35.82 -7.48 0.88
N THR A 274 35.69 -6.16 1.01
CA THR A 274 36.46 -5.20 0.19
C THR A 274 37.95 -5.29 0.48
N ILE A 275 38.35 -5.28 1.76
CA ILE A 275 39.76 -5.38 2.15
C ILE A 275 40.36 -6.70 1.68
N TYR A 276 39.62 -7.81 1.79
CA TYR A 276 40.05 -9.12 1.33
C TYR A 276 40.27 -9.16 -0.19
N LEU A 277 39.28 -8.74 -0.97
CA LEU A 277 39.39 -8.69 -2.44
C LEU A 277 40.46 -7.70 -2.92
N TRP A 278 40.79 -6.68 -2.12
CA TRP A 278 41.88 -5.76 -2.42
C TRP A 278 43.25 -6.40 -2.18
N ARG A 279 43.40 -7.17 -1.09
CA ARG A 279 44.66 -7.83 -0.71
C ARG A 279 44.97 -9.07 -1.52
N GLU A 280 43.95 -9.80 -1.97
CA GLU A 280 44.07 -11.06 -2.71
C GLU A 280 43.76 -10.87 -4.21
N PRO A 281 44.75 -10.46 -5.04
CA PRO A 281 44.52 -10.21 -6.46
C PRO A 281 44.12 -11.47 -7.24
N SER A 282 44.58 -12.65 -6.82
CA SER A 282 44.25 -13.95 -7.42
C SER A 282 42.76 -14.28 -7.28
N VAL A 283 42.21 -14.12 -6.07
CA VAL A 283 40.77 -14.33 -5.80
C VAL A 283 39.93 -13.32 -6.57
N ARG A 284 40.36 -12.06 -6.64
CA ARG A 284 39.66 -11.02 -7.41
C ARG A 284 39.63 -11.34 -8.91
N GLN A 285 40.74 -11.82 -9.48
CA GLN A 285 40.81 -12.21 -10.90
C GLN A 285 39.91 -13.42 -11.18
N ALA A 286 39.99 -14.47 -10.37
CA ALA A 286 39.14 -15.65 -10.52
C ALA A 286 37.64 -15.30 -10.38
N LEU A 287 37.28 -14.41 -9.45
CA LEU A 287 35.91 -13.93 -9.30
C LEU A 287 35.43 -13.16 -10.54
N ALA A 288 36.27 -12.29 -11.10
CA ALA A 288 35.95 -11.51 -12.29
C ALA A 288 35.80 -12.39 -13.54
N GLU A 289 36.68 -13.38 -13.71
CA GLU A 289 36.64 -14.35 -14.80
C GLU A 289 35.40 -15.25 -14.73
N ASN A 290 35.08 -15.76 -13.53
CA ASN A 290 33.86 -16.54 -13.31
C ASN A 290 32.60 -15.70 -13.58
N ALA A 291 32.62 -14.40 -13.27
CA ALA A 291 31.51 -13.50 -13.56
C ALA A 291 31.37 -13.17 -15.06
N SER A 292 32.48 -13.05 -15.81
CA SER A 292 32.42 -12.80 -17.26
C SER A 292 31.99 -14.02 -18.06
N ASN A 293 32.31 -15.22 -17.58
CA ASN A 293 31.94 -16.48 -18.23
C ASN A 293 30.48 -16.90 -17.93
N PHE A 294 29.76 -16.08 -17.17
CA PHE A 294 28.41 -16.40 -16.72
C PHE A 294 27.36 -15.80 -17.66
N GLU A 295 26.86 -16.61 -18.58
CA GLU A 295 25.63 -16.33 -19.34
C GLU A 295 24.54 -17.33 -18.92
N LEU A 296 23.61 -16.90 -18.06
CA LEU A 296 22.35 -17.64 -17.88
C LEU A 296 21.46 -17.34 -19.08
N THR A 297 21.43 -18.26 -20.05
CA THR A 297 20.39 -18.20 -21.08
C THR A 297 19.03 -18.46 -20.45
N GLN A 298 18.05 -17.59 -20.74
CA GLN A 298 16.72 -17.66 -20.16
C GLN A 298 16.03 -19.02 -20.40
N ALA A 299 16.39 -19.69 -21.49
CA ALA A 299 15.97 -21.05 -21.84
C ALA A 299 16.42 -22.13 -20.83
N GLN A 300 17.61 -22.01 -20.22
CA GLN A 300 18.12 -22.98 -19.24
C GLN A 300 17.45 -22.83 -17.87
N LEU A 301 17.07 -21.60 -17.49
CA LEU A 301 16.35 -21.32 -16.24
C LEU A 301 14.93 -21.90 -16.25
N GLU A 302 14.26 -21.85 -17.40
CA GLU A 302 12.90 -22.33 -17.58
C GLU A 302 12.83 -23.86 -17.69
N ALA A 303 13.87 -24.51 -18.23
CA ALA A 303 13.91 -25.95 -18.44
C ALA A 303 14.27 -26.75 -17.18
N ASN A 304 15.25 -26.31 -16.37
CA ASN A 304 15.66 -27.00 -15.15
C ASN A 304 16.30 -26.05 -14.11
N PRO A 305 15.50 -25.40 -13.25
CA PRO A 305 16.00 -24.39 -12.31
C PRO A 305 16.91 -24.98 -11.22
N GLU A 306 16.75 -26.26 -10.87
CA GLU A 306 17.54 -26.90 -9.83
C GLU A 306 18.99 -27.19 -10.28
N GLN A 307 19.17 -27.67 -11.51
CA GLN A 307 20.50 -27.92 -12.07
C GLN A 307 21.26 -26.61 -12.30
N ALA A 308 20.57 -25.58 -12.83
CA ALA A 308 21.16 -24.25 -13.00
C ALA A 308 21.69 -23.67 -11.68
N MET A 309 20.95 -23.86 -10.57
CA MET A 309 21.37 -23.40 -9.26
C MET A 309 22.54 -24.22 -8.68
N GLN A 310 22.59 -25.52 -8.96
CA GLN A 310 23.71 -26.38 -8.55
C GLN A 310 25.00 -26.07 -9.30
N ASP A 311 24.92 -25.80 -10.60
CA ASP A 311 26.08 -25.46 -11.42
C ASP A 311 26.60 -24.06 -11.08
N PHE A 312 25.69 -23.10 -10.79
CA PHE A 312 26.06 -21.83 -10.17
C PHE A 312 26.84 -22.05 -8.88
N ARG A 313 26.32 -22.87 -7.97
CA ARG A 313 26.99 -23.14 -6.69
C ARG A 313 28.41 -23.70 -6.88
N LYS A 314 28.63 -24.64 -7.81
CA LYS A 314 29.96 -25.24 -8.06
C LYS A 314 31.00 -24.21 -8.49
N GLN A 315 30.60 -23.19 -9.26
CA GLN A 315 31.52 -22.12 -9.71
C GLN A 315 32.04 -21.25 -8.56
N PHE A 316 31.29 -21.13 -7.46
CA PHE A 316 31.67 -20.28 -6.32
C PHE A 316 32.20 -21.04 -5.10
N VAL A 317 32.01 -22.37 -5.02
CA VAL A 317 32.46 -23.19 -3.87
C VAL A 317 33.99 -23.21 -3.70
N GLY A 318 34.77 -22.96 -4.77
CA GLY A 318 36.24 -22.88 -4.70
C GLY A 318 36.79 -21.51 -4.26
N LEU A 319 35.95 -20.47 -4.26
CA LEU A 319 36.34 -19.11 -3.84
C LEU A 319 36.08 -19.00 -2.34
N ASN A 320 37.14 -19.06 -1.52
CA ASN A 320 37.05 -18.87 -0.06
C ASN A 320 36.74 -17.40 0.28
N LEU A 321 35.52 -16.95 -0.03
CA LEU A 321 35.06 -15.60 0.25
C LEU A 321 34.78 -15.42 1.75
N PRO A 322 35.06 -14.25 2.34
CA PRO A 322 34.82 -13.95 3.75
C PRO A 322 33.33 -13.66 4.03
N ILE A 323 32.45 -14.58 3.63
CA ILE A 323 31.00 -14.47 3.77
C ILE A 323 30.47 -15.75 4.41
N GLY A 324 29.53 -15.61 5.36
CA GLY A 324 28.91 -16.76 6.01
C GLY A 324 29.62 -17.20 7.28
N TRP A 325 29.03 -18.22 7.90
CA TRP A 325 29.57 -18.90 9.07
C TRP A 325 30.17 -20.23 8.64
N VAL A 326 31.37 -20.53 9.10
CA VAL A 326 31.98 -21.85 8.92
C VAL A 326 31.53 -22.73 10.07
N ILE A 327 30.93 -23.87 9.71
CA ILE A 327 30.34 -24.85 10.65
C ILE A 327 31.11 -26.18 10.59
N ASP A 328 32.01 -26.34 9.61
CA ASP A 328 32.77 -27.57 9.34
C ASP A 328 34.21 -27.20 8.96
N GLU A 329 35.19 -27.82 9.63
CA GLU A 329 36.63 -27.57 9.49
C GLU A 329 37.16 -27.87 8.08
N SER A 330 36.41 -28.66 7.29
CA SER A 330 36.78 -29.05 5.93
C SER A 330 36.65 -27.95 4.87
N LYS A 331 36.10 -26.77 5.20
CA LYS A 331 35.72 -25.73 4.22
C LYS A 331 36.41 -24.37 4.38
N GLY A 332 37.41 -24.24 5.25
CA GLY A 332 38.19 -23.00 5.39
C GLY A 332 38.81 -22.83 6.77
N ALA A 333 39.77 -21.91 6.87
CA ALA A 333 40.58 -21.63 8.05
C ALA A 333 39.81 -20.91 9.18
N ALA A 334 38.70 -21.50 9.64
CA ALA A 334 38.21 -21.22 10.98
C ALA A 334 39.18 -21.91 11.94
N PHE A 335 40.10 -21.13 12.52
CA PHE A 335 40.94 -21.60 13.61
C PHE A 335 40.04 -22.25 14.65
N SER A 336 40.26 -23.55 14.89
CA SER A 336 39.68 -24.32 15.98
C SER A 336 40.26 -23.79 17.29
N ASP A 337 39.88 -22.56 17.63
CA ASP A 337 40.27 -21.89 18.85
C ASP A 337 39.19 -22.17 19.89
N LYS A 338 39.57 -22.85 20.98
CA LYS A 338 38.64 -23.26 22.03
C LYS A 338 38.08 -22.07 22.81
N ASP A 339 38.64 -20.88 22.61
CA ASP A 339 38.37 -19.66 23.37
C ASP A 339 37.65 -18.58 22.54
N CYS A 340 36.84 -18.95 21.54
CA CYS A 340 36.08 -17.97 20.77
C CYS A 340 35.07 -17.23 21.66
N GLN A 341 35.00 -15.90 21.49
CA GLN A 341 34.07 -15.05 22.22
C GLN A 341 33.26 -14.18 21.25
N LEU A 342 32.01 -13.88 21.64
CA LEU A 342 31.15 -12.98 20.87
C LEU A 342 31.72 -11.53 20.88
N PHE A 343 32.43 -11.18 21.95
CA PHE A 343 33.07 -9.89 22.15
C PHE A 343 34.54 -10.11 22.56
N PRO A 344 35.44 -10.44 21.62
CA PRO A 344 36.83 -10.76 21.94
C PRO A 344 37.60 -9.51 22.37
N ALA A 345 38.50 -9.68 23.34
CA ALA A 345 39.56 -8.70 23.61
C ALA A 345 40.65 -8.75 22.52
N ILE A 346 41.58 -7.78 22.52
CA ILE A 346 42.73 -7.76 21.59
C ILE A 346 43.50 -9.08 21.75
N GLY A 347 43.64 -9.85 20.66
CA GLY A 347 44.32 -11.14 20.69
C GLY A 347 43.41 -12.37 20.79
N GLN A 348 42.10 -12.22 20.94
CA GLN A 348 41.10 -13.31 20.98
C GLN A 348 40.31 -13.41 19.67
N THR A 349 39.73 -14.58 19.41
CA THR A 349 38.97 -14.86 18.17
C THR A 349 37.49 -14.53 18.31
N PHE A 350 36.94 -13.83 17.31
CA PHE A 350 35.50 -13.61 17.21
C PHE A 350 34.78 -14.89 16.77
N GLY A 351 33.83 -15.36 17.58
CA GLY A 351 32.98 -16.51 17.23
C GLY A 351 31.83 -16.70 18.22
N ILE A 352 30.86 -17.52 17.82
CA ILE A 352 29.74 -17.91 18.67
C ILE A 352 30.07 -19.29 19.27
N PRO A 353 30.29 -19.41 20.60
CA PRO A 353 30.51 -20.70 21.23
C PRO A 353 29.22 -21.53 21.23
N VAL A 354 29.29 -22.77 20.75
CA VAL A 354 28.15 -23.70 20.79
C VAL A 354 28.18 -24.46 22.11
N PHE A 355 27.26 -24.14 23.02
CA PHE A 355 27.24 -24.71 24.39
C PHE A 355 27.17 -26.24 24.47
N ALA A 356 26.80 -26.95 23.40
CA ALA A 356 26.63 -28.41 23.37
C ALA A 356 27.78 -29.19 22.70
N SER A 357 28.64 -28.51 21.95
CA SER A 357 29.76 -29.12 21.24
C SER A 357 30.88 -28.11 21.32
N ASN A 358 32.03 -28.42 21.94
CA ASN A 358 33.23 -27.55 22.06
C ASN A 358 33.76 -27.06 20.69
N LYS A 359 32.95 -26.31 19.97
CA LYS A 359 33.05 -25.87 18.59
C LYS A 359 32.56 -24.44 18.55
N CYS A 360 33.20 -23.67 17.70
CA CYS A 360 32.92 -22.27 17.50
C CYS A 360 32.34 -22.05 16.11
N LEU A 361 31.20 -21.37 16.03
CA LEU A 361 30.76 -20.79 14.76
C LEU A 361 31.55 -19.51 14.54
N ALA A 362 32.53 -19.57 13.64
CA ALA A 362 33.38 -18.44 13.30
C ALA A 362 33.22 -18.04 11.83
N PRO A 363 33.47 -16.77 11.48
CA PRO A 363 33.71 -16.36 10.10
C PRO A 363 34.83 -17.20 9.46
N SER A 364 34.80 -17.38 8.14
CA SER A 364 35.84 -18.12 7.41
C SER A 364 37.25 -17.56 7.52
N GLN A 365 37.39 -16.31 8.01
CA GLN A 365 38.64 -15.57 8.13
C GLN A 365 38.76 -14.89 9.51
N SER A 366 38.24 -15.52 10.58
CA SER A 366 38.41 -14.97 11.94
C SER A 366 39.88 -15.00 12.34
N ASN A 367 40.45 -13.83 12.64
CA ASN A 367 41.80 -13.71 13.18
C ASN A 367 41.75 -12.98 14.53
N ASN A 368 42.84 -13.07 15.30
CA ASN A 368 42.96 -12.48 16.64
C ASN A 368 43.04 -10.93 16.62
N GLN A 369 42.92 -10.31 15.44
CA GLN A 369 42.96 -8.86 15.21
C GLN A 369 41.61 -8.31 14.73
N SER A 370 40.54 -9.12 14.70
CA SER A 370 39.26 -8.67 14.19
C SER A 370 38.68 -7.57 15.09
N ASN A 371 38.82 -6.31 14.66
CA ASN A 371 38.25 -5.17 15.35
C ASN A 371 36.73 -5.26 15.22
N ILE A 372 36.05 -5.57 16.33
CA ILE A 372 34.60 -5.70 16.39
C ILE A 372 33.89 -4.42 15.93
N ALA A 373 34.49 -3.24 16.14
CA ALA A 373 33.95 -1.98 15.64
C ALA A 373 33.97 -1.92 14.11
N LEU A 374 35.06 -2.36 13.46
CA LEU A 374 35.11 -2.43 12.00
C LEU A 374 34.09 -3.44 11.46
N LYS A 375 33.88 -4.55 12.17
CA LYS A 375 32.86 -5.54 11.80
C LYS A 375 31.45 -4.97 11.88
N PHE A 376 31.11 -4.27 12.97
CA PHE A 376 29.81 -3.60 13.09
C PHE A 376 29.61 -2.53 12.02
N ILE A 377 30.65 -1.74 11.72
CA ILE A 377 30.62 -0.76 10.62
C ILE A 377 30.39 -1.47 9.28
N GLY A 378 31.07 -2.58 9.04
CA GLY A 378 30.92 -3.40 7.85
C GLY A 378 29.51 -3.93 7.63
N ILE A 379 28.94 -4.56 8.67
CA ILE A 379 27.56 -5.07 8.66
C ILE A 379 26.55 -3.92 8.50
N PHE A 380 26.79 -2.79 9.17
CA PHE A 380 25.94 -1.61 9.04
C PHE A 380 25.98 -1.02 7.62
N LEU A 381 27.14 -0.96 6.98
CA LEU A 381 27.27 -0.54 5.60
C LEU A 381 26.58 -1.51 4.64
N THR A 382 26.65 -2.82 4.88
CA THR A 382 25.87 -3.81 4.12
C THR A 382 24.37 -3.57 4.26
N ALA A 383 23.88 -3.27 5.47
CA ALA A 383 22.49 -2.95 5.72
C ALA A 383 22.05 -1.65 5.03
N LEU A 384 22.90 -0.61 5.05
CA LEU A 384 22.67 0.64 4.32
C LEU A 384 22.61 0.41 2.81
N ALA A 385 23.47 -0.46 2.27
CA ALA A 385 23.43 -0.83 0.86
C ALA A 385 22.14 -1.59 0.51
N ALA A 386 21.69 -2.50 1.38
CA ALA A 386 20.44 -3.24 1.20
C ALA A 386 19.20 -2.34 1.24
N ARG A 387 19.20 -1.30 2.09
CA ARG A 387 18.12 -0.30 2.19
C ARG A 387 17.80 0.38 0.86
N GLN A 388 18.78 0.60 -0.01
CA GLN A 388 18.58 1.30 -1.29
C GLN A 388 17.92 0.44 -2.38
N GLY A 389 17.97 -0.89 -2.24
CA GLY A 389 17.36 -1.84 -3.17
C GLY A 389 18.09 -1.99 -4.50
N ALA A 390 17.69 -3.01 -5.26
CA ALA A 390 18.31 -3.38 -6.55
C ALA A 390 18.25 -2.28 -7.64
N PRO A 391 17.15 -1.51 -7.81
CA PRO A 391 17.09 -0.48 -8.86
C PRO A 391 18.18 0.57 -8.72
N PHE A 392 18.48 1.01 -7.49
CA PHE A 392 19.55 1.97 -7.21
C PHE A 392 20.91 1.43 -7.68
N TRP A 393 21.26 0.20 -7.30
CA TRP A 393 22.55 -0.39 -7.67
C TRP A 393 22.66 -0.69 -9.16
N PHE A 394 21.56 -1.04 -9.81
CA PHE A 394 21.52 -1.23 -11.27
C PHE A 394 21.75 0.08 -12.01
N ASP A 395 21.15 1.19 -11.56
CA ASP A 395 21.36 2.51 -12.14
C ASP A 395 22.80 3.00 -11.91
N VAL A 396 23.37 2.77 -10.73
CA VAL A 396 24.80 3.08 -10.45
C VAL A 396 25.72 2.28 -11.37
N LEU A 397 25.45 0.99 -11.55
CA LEU A 397 26.24 0.13 -12.43
C LEU A 397 26.15 0.57 -13.89
N LYS A 398 24.93 0.86 -14.39
CA LYS A 398 24.73 1.42 -15.74
C LYS A 398 25.55 2.68 -15.97
N ARG A 399 25.51 3.62 -15.02
CA ARG A 399 26.27 4.87 -15.12
C ARG A 399 27.78 4.59 -15.20
N PHE A 400 28.29 3.68 -14.37
CA PHE A 400 29.71 3.34 -14.34
C PHE A 400 30.18 2.58 -15.61
N VAL A 401 29.36 1.66 -16.13
CA VAL A 401 29.66 0.93 -17.38
C VAL A 401 29.61 1.88 -18.57
N ASN A 402 28.58 2.74 -18.65
CA ASN A 402 28.45 3.74 -19.71
C ASN A 402 29.59 4.79 -19.68
N LEU A 403 30.16 5.08 -18.50
CA LEU A 403 31.34 5.94 -18.36
C LEU A 403 32.62 5.28 -18.91
N ARG A 404 32.70 3.95 -18.92
CA ARG A 404 33.84 3.18 -19.47
C ARG A 404 33.70 2.91 -20.97
N SER A 405 32.48 2.80 -21.49
CA SER A 405 32.22 2.72 -22.93
C SER A 405 32.06 4.14 -23.52
N THR A 406 33.11 4.72 -24.07
CA THR A 406 32.99 5.99 -24.80
C THR A 406 32.07 5.82 -26.02
N GLY A 407 30.79 6.16 -25.84
CA GLY A 407 29.75 6.18 -26.87
C GLY A 407 28.36 6.11 -26.23
N ALA A 408 27.57 7.18 -26.34
CA ALA A 408 26.19 7.20 -25.85
C ALA A 408 25.34 6.16 -26.61
N ASN A 409 24.54 5.37 -25.88
CA ASN A 409 23.58 4.45 -26.45
C ASN A 409 22.46 5.25 -27.16
N PRO A 410 22.18 5.07 -28.47
CA PRO A 410 21.28 5.93 -29.25
C PRO A 410 19.82 5.96 -28.76
N ASP A 411 19.39 5.00 -27.93
CA ASP A 411 17.99 4.87 -27.51
C ASP A 411 17.57 5.83 -26.38
N GLU A 412 18.49 6.56 -25.75
CA GLU A 412 18.14 7.50 -24.67
C GLU A 412 17.74 8.90 -25.17
N LYS A 413 17.83 9.17 -26.49
CA LYS A 413 17.44 10.46 -27.09
C LYS A 413 15.97 10.54 -27.52
N ALA A 414 15.21 9.45 -27.47
CA ALA A 414 13.79 9.44 -27.84
C ALA A 414 12.90 9.43 -26.59
N GLY A 415 12.93 10.52 -25.81
CA GLY A 415 12.06 10.63 -24.64
C GLY A 415 12.46 11.74 -23.66
N LYS A 416 12.44 12.98 -24.14
CA LYS A 416 12.25 14.15 -23.27
C LYS A 416 11.05 14.94 -23.75
#